data_AF-A0A5K1DBS3-F1
#
_entry.id   AF-A0A5K1DBS3-F1
#
_cell.length_a   1.000
_cell.length_b   1.000
_cell.length_c   1.000
_cell.angle_alpha   90.00
_cell.angle_beta   90.00
_cell.angle_gamma   90.00
#
_symmetry.space_group_name_H-M   'P 1'
#
loop_
_entity.id
_entity.type
_entity.pdbx_description
1 polymer ?
#
loop_
_entity_poly.entity_id
_entity_poly.type
_entity_poly.pdbx_seq_one_letter_code
_entity_poly.pdbx_strand_id
1 'polypeptide(L)' 'YDATPADYVSMIITDYGMVSNLIDFMVSKLHHACLLLLIKWKLLWQQFSR' A
#
# COMPACT_ATOMS: atom_id res chain seq x y z
N TYR A 1 -21.52 -1.37 -8.85
CA TYR A 1 -20.13 -1.01 -9.20
C TYR A 1 -19.76 -1.81 -10.42
N ASP A 2 -19.19 -1.16 -11.44
CA ASP A 2 -18.70 -1.82 -12.64
C ASP A 2 -17.23 -2.17 -12.47
N ALA A 3 -16.88 -3.43 -12.76
CA ALA A 3 -15.50 -3.91 -12.71
C ALA A 3 -14.86 -3.73 -14.09
N THR A 4 -13.75 -2.99 -14.16
CA THR A 4 -12.95 -2.85 -15.38
C THR A 4 -11.83 -3.88 -15.36
N PRO A 5 -11.68 -4.73 -16.39
CA PRO A 5 -10.56 -5.67 -16.47
C PRO A 5 -9.22 -4.92 -16.54
N ALA A 6 -8.19 -5.48 -15.89
CA ALA A 6 -6.88 -4.85 -15.78
C ALA A 6 -6.19 -4.63 -17.14
N ASP A 7 -6.51 -5.44 -18.15
CA ASP A 7 -5.95 -5.34 -19.50
C ASP A 7 -6.33 -4.04 -20.23
N TYR A 8 -7.41 -3.39 -19.81
CA TYR A 8 -7.84 -2.08 -20.34
C TYR A 8 -7.25 -0.90 -19.57
N VAL A 9 -6.45 -1.16 -18.51
CA VAL A 9 -5.86 -0.14 -17.66
C VAL A 9 -4.35 -0.08 -17.93
N SER A 10 -3.92 0.92 -18.69
CA SER A 10 -2.50 1.10 -19.04
C SER A 10 -1.65 1.63 -17.90
N MET A 11 -2.26 2.41 -16.99
CA MET A 11 -1.56 3.05 -15.88
C MET A 11 -2.52 3.30 -14.72
N ILE A 12 -2.06 3.01 -13.51
CA ILE A 12 -2.75 3.25 -12.25
C ILE A 12 -2.01 4.37 -11.54
N ILE A 13 -2.69 5.49 -11.30
CA ILE A 13 -2.15 6.63 -10.54
C ILE A 13 -2.60 6.47 -9.08
N THR A 14 -1.64 6.50 -8.16
CA THR A 14 -1.87 6.23 -6.74
C THR A 14 -1.12 7.24 -5.89
N ASP A 15 -1.48 7.37 -4.62
CA ASP A 15 -0.76 8.22 -3.67
C ASP A 15 0.71 7.80 -3.45
N TYR A 16 1.05 6.57 -3.86
CA TYR A 16 2.40 6.02 -3.78
C TYR A 16 3.20 6.21 -5.08
N GLY A 17 2.58 6.78 -6.12
CA GLY A 17 3.18 6.97 -7.44
C GLY A 17 2.37 6.35 -8.57
N MET A 18 2.94 6.42 -9.78
CA MET A 18 2.38 5.81 -10.99
C MET A 18 2.83 4.35 -11.11
N VAL A 19 1.90 3.45 -11.40
CA VAL A 19 2.16 2.01 -11.51
C VAL A 19 1.51 1.47 -12.77
N SER A 20 2.26 0.74 -13.59
CA SER A 20 1.77 0.17 -14.85
C SER A 20 1.10 -1.21 -14.69
N ASN A 21 1.22 -1.84 -13.52
CA ASN A 21 0.78 -3.20 -13.27
C ASN A 21 -0.06 -3.29 -11.98
N LEU A 22 -1.16 -4.05 -12.03
CA LEU A 22 -2.02 -4.30 -10.89
C LEU A 22 -1.29 -5.04 -9.75
N ILE A 23 -0.35 -5.93 -10.09
CA ILE A 23 0.46 -6.65 -9.10
C ILE A 23 1.33 -5.66 -8.32
N ASP A 24 2.02 -4.76 -9.02
CA ASP A 24 2.86 -3.74 -8.40
C ASP A 24 2.04 -2.77 -7.55
N PHE A 25 0.79 -2.51 -7.94
CA PHE A 25 -0.14 -1.71 -7.15
C PHE A 25 -0.54 -2.41 -5.83
N MET A 26 -0.88 -3.70 -5.91
CA MET A 26 -1.24 -4.49 -4.73
C MET A 26 -0.03 -4.66 -3.79
N VAL A 27 1.16 -4.88 -4.32
CA VAL A 27 2.41 -4.95 -3.55
C VAL A 27 2.72 -3.61 -2.90
N SER A 28 2.57 -2.49 -3.62
CA SER A 28 2.78 -1.15 -3.07
C SER A 28 1.83 -0.85 -1.91
N LYS A 29 0.54 -1.22 -2.04
CA LYS A 29 -0.45 -1.12 -0.96
C LYS A 29 -0.07 -1.97 0.25
N LEU A 30 0.32 -3.22 0.02
CA LEU A 30 0.72 -4.14 1.09
C LEU A 30 1.95 -3.61 1.84
N HIS A 31 2.96 -3.15 1.10
CA HIS A 31 4.20 -2.62 1.68
C HIS A 31 3.92 -1.39 2.55
N HIS A 32 3.07 -0.47 2.09
CA HIS A 32 2.70 0.72 2.86
C HIS A 32 1.93 0.36 4.14
N ALA A 33 1.00 -0.61 4.07
CA ALA A 33 0.28 -1.10 5.24
C ALA A 33 1.22 -1.75 6.27
N CYS A 34 2.18 -2.56 5.82
CA CYS A 34 3.21 -3.16 6.67
C CYS A 34 4.09 -2.09 7.34
N LEU A 35 4.51 -1.06 6.60
CA LEU A 35 5.31 0.03 7.14
C LEU A 35 4.57 0.77 8.26
N LEU A 36 3.29 1.09 8.05
CA LEU A 36 2.44 1.74 9.05
C LEU A 36 2.27 0.88 10.31
N LEU A 37 2.12 -0.43 10.15
CA LEU A 37 2.04 -1.38 11.27
C LEU A 37 3.34 -1.40 12.07
N LEU A 38 4.50 -1.43 11.40
CA LEU A 38 5.81 -1.39 12.05
C LEU A 38 6.02 -0.09 12.84
N ILE A 39 5.62 1.06 12.29
CA ILE A 39 5.70 2.36 12.97
C ILE A 39 4.80 2.35 14.21
N LYS A 40 3.55 1.90 14.08
CA LYS A 40 2.61 1.79 15.21
C LYS A 40 3.14 0.86 16.31
N TRP A 41 3.69 -0.30 15.92
CA TRP A 41 4.30 -1.24 16.86
C TRP A 41 5.46 -0.61 17.62
N LYS A 42 6.35 0.10 16.93
CA LYS A 42 7.48 0.80 17.55
C LYS A 42 7.00 1.88 18.52
N LEU A 43 5.96 2.65 18.18
CA LEU A 43 5.38 3.67 19.05
C LEU A 43 4.76 3.05 20.31
N LEU A 44 4.04 1.94 20.18
CA LEU A 44 3.50 1.19 21.32
C LEU A 44 4.62 0.69 22.24
N TRP A 45 5.69 0.12 21.67
CA TRP A 45 6.83 -0.34 22.44
C TRP A 45 7.50 0.78 23.26
N GLN A 46 7.58 1.99 22.71
CA GLN A 46 8.11 3.16 23.43
C GLN A 46 7.21 3.65 24.57
N GLN A 47 5.89 3.42 24.50
CA GLN A 47 4.96 3.80 25.56
C GLN A 47 5.03 2.88 26.78
N PHE A 48 5.26 1.58 26.58
CA PHE A 48 5.33 0.60 27.67
C PHE A 48 6.72 0.41 28.28
N SER A 49 7.76 0.92 27.62
CA SER A 49 9.14 0.90 28.15
C SER A 49 9.49 2.16 28.97
N ARG A 50 8.52 3.03 29.23
CA ARG A 50 8.58 4.13 30.21
C ARG A 50 7.84 3.74 31.47
#